data_AF-A0A091GX47-F1
#
_entry.id   AF-A0A091GX47-F1
#
_cell.length_a   1.000
_cell.length_b   1.000
_cell.length_c   1.000
_cell.angle_alpha   90.00
_cell.angle_beta   90.00
_cell.angle_gamma   90.00
#
_symmetry.space_group_name_H-M   'P 1'
#
loop_
_entity.id
_entity.type
_entity.pdbx_description
1 polymer ?
#
loop_
_entity_poly.entity_id
_entity_poly.type
_entity_poly.pdbx_seq_one_letter_code
_entity_poly.pdbx_strand_id
1 'polypeptide(L)'
;QVPRDRCSLFDPAFSAQEVAALGQLGLQEGKHSVEGSATLFYMVHCGKALYNNLLWRNWSAGALSKMVIIGNSFRGTWERLLPRILQRDYPYIAKVLQGTEEAALPAHPRYLDVFNDTSVHWFPLQKLKELSPEVWD
;
A
#
# COMPACT_ATOMS: atom_id res chain seq x y z
N GLN A 1 -16.26 0.98 17.23
CA GLN A 1 -16.27 2.03 16.19
C GLN A 1 -14.88 2.62 16.12
N VAL A 2 -14.28 2.74 14.94
CA VAL A 2 -12.96 3.34 14.76
C VAL A 2 -13.12 4.87 14.71
N PRO A 3 -12.37 5.66 15.50
CA PRO A 3 -12.42 7.12 15.47
C PRO A 3 -12.09 7.66 14.07
N ARG A 4 -13.01 8.43 13.49
CA ARG A 4 -12.94 8.92 12.10
C ARG A 4 -11.91 10.02 11.90
N ASP A 5 -11.60 10.76 12.97
CA ASP A 5 -10.63 11.85 13.09
C ASP A 5 -9.17 11.40 13.05
N ARG A 6 -8.91 10.09 12.99
CA ARG A 6 -7.54 9.51 13.02
C ARG A 6 -7.26 8.52 11.89
N CYS A 7 -8.14 8.43 10.91
CA CYS A 7 -8.01 7.45 9.83
C CYS A 7 -8.29 8.11 8.48
N SER A 8 -7.23 8.48 7.78
CA SER A 8 -7.32 8.97 6.41
C SER A 8 -7.37 7.77 5.47
N LEU A 9 -8.45 7.67 4.68
CA LEU A 9 -8.67 6.62 3.69
C LEU A 9 -8.35 7.16 2.30
N PHE A 10 -7.41 6.52 1.61
CA PHE A 10 -6.94 6.95 0.29
C PHE A 10 -7.20 5.88 -0.77
N ASP A 11 -8.05 6.18 -1.74
CA ASP A 11 -8.24 5.41 -2.98
C ASP A 11 -7.69 6.23 -4.17
N PRO A 12 -6.91 5.64 -5.09
CA PRO A 12 -6.40 6.32 -6.28
C PRO A 12 -7.40 6.42 -7.45
N ALA A 13 -8.58 5.82 -7.36
CA ALA A 13 -9.55 5.81 -8.46
C ALA A 13 -10.98 6.07 -7.96
N PHE A 14 -11.20 7.21 -7.31
CA PHE A 14 -12.54 7.63 -6.92
C PHE A 14 -13.38 7.98 -8.15
N SER A 15 -14.59 7.41 -8.26
CA SER A 15 -15.60 7.90 -9.20
C SER A 15 -16.02 9.33 -8.84
N ALA A 16 -16.59 10.08 -9.78
CA ALA A 16 -17.04 11.46 -9.53
C ALA A 16 -18.04 11.58 -8.37
N GLN A 17 -18.83 10.52 -8.11
CA GLN A 17 -19.77 10.43 -6.99
C GLN A 17 -19.05 10.17 -5.66
N GLU A 18 -18.00 9.36 -5.67
CA GLU A 18 -17.14 9.11 -4.51
C GLU A 18 -16.32 10.36 -4.17
N VAL A 19 -15.73 11.05 -5.17
CA VAL A 19 -15.03 12.33 -4.97
C VAL A 19 -15.93 13.38 -4.31
N ALA A 20 -17.20 13.47 -4.73
CA ALA A 20 -18.16 14.40 -4.13
C ALA A 20 -18.51 14.04 -2.68
N ALA A 21 -18.67 12.74 -2.37
CA ALA A 21 -18.91 12.27 -1.00
C ALA A 21 -17.67 12.46 -0.09
N LEU A 22 -16.48 12.32 -0.65
CA LEU A 22 -15.20 12.46 0.05
C LEU A 22 -14.79 13.91 0.25
N GLY A 23 -15.18 14.81 -0.66
CA GLY A 23 -15.03 16.26 -0.50
C GLY A 23 -15.81 16.81 0.69
N GLN A 24 -16.94 16.19 1.06
CA GLN A 24 -17.66 16.52 2.30
C GLN A 24 -16.98 15.98 3.56
N LEU A 25 -16.03 15.05 3.42
CA LEU A 25 -15.30 14.39 4.50
C LEU A 25 -13.82 14.80 4.57
N GLY A 26 -13.33 15.64 3.64
CA GLY A 26 -11.97 16.20 3.64
C GLY A 26 -10.86 15.30 3.08
N LEU A 27 -11.18 14.31 2.26
CA LEU A 27 -10.21 13.31 1.75
C LEU A 27 -9.78 13.61 0.28
N GLN A 28 -8.49 13.41 -0.07
CA GLN A 28 -7.90 13.71 -1.39
C GLN A 28 -7.18 12.52 -2.05
N GLU A 29 -6.94 12.61 -3.37
CA GLU A 29 -6.41 11.54 -4.24
C GLU A 29 -4.89 11.27 -4.06
N GLY A 30 -4.54 10.02 -3.73
CA GLY A 30 -3.32 9.29 -4.12
C GLY A 30 -1.89 9.85 -3.91
N LYS A 31 -1.67 11.04 -3.33
CA LYS A 31 -0.34 11.68 -3.24
C LYS A 31 0.01 12.20 -1.84
N HIS A 32 -0.56 11.63 -0.79
CA HIS A 32 -0.37 12.15 0.56
C HIS A 32 0.91 11.62 1.21
N SER A 33 1.69 12.52 1.83
CA SER A 33 2.80 12.18 2.71
C SER A 33 2.28 11.80 4.09
N VAL A 34 2.93 10.84 4.75
CA VAL A 34 2.56 10.47 6.12
C VAL A 34 3.03 11.52 7.12
N GLU A 35 2.19 12.52 7.40
CA GLU A 35 2.46 13.55 8.40
C GLU A 35 2.00 13.08 9.78
N GLY A 36 2.94 12.61 10.61
CA GLY A 36 2.75 12.44 12.06
C GLY A 36 1.88 11.26 12.53
N SER A 37 0.85 10.84 11.79
CA SER A 37 -0.11 9.79 12.19
C SER A 37 -0.06 8.54 11.30
N ALA A 38 -0.49 7.40 11.84
CA ALA A 38 -0.66 6.18 11.05
C ALA A 38 -1.68 6.40 9.93
N THR A 39 -1.35 5.98 8.70
CA THR A 39 -2.14 6.25 7.50
C THR A 39 -2.52 4.95 6.79
N LEU A 40 -3.80 4.80 6.43
CA LEU A 40 -4.34 3.65 5.72
C LEU A 40 -4.56 3.99 4.24
N PHE A 41 -3.88 3.25 3.36
CA PHE A 41 -4.08 3.34 1.92
C PHE A 41 -4.95 2.17 1.46
N TYR A 42 -6.10 2.45 0.83
CA TYR A 42 -6.98 1.44 0.28
C TYR A 42 -6.84 1.45 -1.25
N MET A 43 -6.06 0.51 -1.77
CA MET A 43 -5.61 0.49 -3.15
C MET A 43 -6.08 -0.75 -3.91
N VAL A 44 -7.21 -1.32 -3.50
CA VAL A 44 -7.78 -2.49 -4.18
C VAL A 44 -7.99 -2.14 -5.67
N HIS A 45 -7.70 -3.09 -6.57
CA HIS A 45 -7.73 -2.91 -8.03
C HIS A 45 -6.71 -1.93 -8.63
N CYS A 46 -5.84 -1.32 -7.83
CA CYS A 46 -4.80 -0.44 -8.35
C CYS A 46 -3.72 -1.22 -9.12
N GLY A 47 -3.17 -0.59 -10.16
CA GLY A 47 -2.02 -1.12 -10.87
C GLY A 47 -0.74 -1.07 -10.01
N LYS A 48 0.20 -1.99 -10.25
CA LYS A 48 1.48 -2.11 -9.52
C LYS A 48 2.29 -0.81 -9.52
N ALA A 49 2.20 -0.02 -10.59
CA ALA A 49 2.85 1.28 -10.68
C ALA A 49 2.43 2.25 -9.56
N LEU A 50 1.17 2.23 -9.13
CA LEU A 50 0.68 3.10 -8.07
C LEU A 50 1.25 2.71 -6.70
N TYR A 51 1.36 1.41 -6.40
CA TYR A 51 2.03 0.93 -5.19
C TYR A 51 3.50 1.35 -5.17
N ASN A 52 4.19 1.16 -6.30
CA ASN A 52 5.59 1.55 -6.42
C ASN A 52 5.79 3.06 -6.21
N ASN A 53 4.92 3.89 -6.76
CA ASN A 53 4.97 5.35 -6.58
C ASN A 53 4.64 5.76 -5.13
N LEU A 54 3.66 5.11 -4.50
CA LEU A 54 3.31 5.36 -3.10
C LEU A 54 4.49 5.06 -2.18
N LEU A 55 5.14 3.91 -2.37
CA LEU A 55 6.33 3.51 -1.62
C LEU A 55 7.47 4.50 -1.87
N TRP A 56 7.75 4.85 -3.13
CA TRP A 56 8.78 5.83 -3.49
C TRP A 56 8.59 7.18 -2.79
N ARG A 57 7.36 7.71 -2.79
CA ARG A 57 7.06 9.00 -2.15
C ARG A 57 7.25 8.99 -0.63
N ASN A 58 7.18 7.82 -0.01
CA ASN A 58 7.30 7.63 1.43
C ASN A 58 8.55 6.82 1.80
N TRP A 59 9.61 6.82 0.96
CA TRP A 59 10.75 5.89 1.06
C TRP A 59 11.71 6.18 2.23
N SER A 60 11.22 6.02 3.44
CA SER A 60 12.02 6.03 4.66
C SER A 60 11.43 5.06 5.67
N ALA A 61 12.28 4.47 6.51
CA ALA A 61 11.83 3.54 7.53
C ALA A 61 10.77 4.15 8.45
N GLY A 62 10.91 5.44 8.81
CA GLY A 62 9.99 6.14 9.70
C GLY A 62 8.65 6.51 9.07
N ALA A 63 8.60 6.74 7.75
CA ALA A 63 7.34 7.00 7.04
C ALA A 63 6.62 5.67 6.73
N LEU A 64 7.33 4.70 6.16
CA LEU A 64 6.77 3.37 5.87
C LEU A 64 6.23 2.68 7.13
N SER A 65 6.91 2.82 8.28
CA SER A 65 6.44 2.22 9.54
C SER A 65 5.11 2.78 10.07
N LYS A 66 4.61 3.86 9.48
CA LYS A 66 3.33 4.48 9.80
C LYS A 66 2.27 4.20 8.73
N MET A 67 2.59 3.39 7.72
CA MET A 67 1.68 3.08 6.62
C MET A 67 1.07 1.69 6.81
N VAL A 68 -0.21 1.59 6.47
CA VAL A 68 -0.89 0.32 6.23
C VAL A 68 -1.49 0.40 4.83
N ILE A 69 -1.34 -0.64 4.03
CA ILE A 69 -1.91 -0.73 2.69
C ILE A 69 -2.90 -1.89 2.67
N ILE A 70 -4.10 -1.68 2.17
CA ILE A 70 -5.03 -2.75 1.79
C ILE A 70 -5.07 -2.76 0.27
N GLY A 71 -4.63 -3.84 -0.35
CA GLY A 71 -4.43 -3.86 -1.79
C GLY A 71 -4.05 -5.24 -2.32
N ASN A 72 -3.53 -5.28 -3.55
CA ASN A 72 -3.07 -6.50 -4.18
C ASN A 72 -1.78 -7.00 -3.52
N SER A 73 -1.69 -8.32 -3.38
CA SER A 73 -0.56 -8.99 -2.74
C SER A 73 0.79 -8.59 -3.33
N PHE A 74 1.72 -8.18 -2.45
CA PHE A 74 3.10 -7.89 -2.82
C PHE A 74 3.83 -9.20 -3.06
N ARG A 75 3.60 -10.18 -2.19
CA ARG A 75 4.09 -11.54 -2.38
C ARG A 75 3.54 -12.17 -3.66
N GLY A 76 2.24 -12.07 -3.91
CA GLY A 76 1.62 -12.53 -5.15
C GLY A 76 2.13 -11.77 -6.38
N THR A 77 2.50 -10.51 -6.23
CA THR A 77 3.17 -9.73 -7.29
C THR A 77 4.59 -10.25 -7.57
N TRP A 78 5.35 -10.57 -6.53
CA TRP A 78 6.68 -11.20 -6.65
C TRP A 78 6.62 -12.58 -7.29
N GLU A 79 5.66 -13.42 -6.88
CA GLU A 79 5.52 -14.80 -7.39
C GLU A 79 5.10 -14.85 -8.86
N ARG A 80 4.34 -13.85 -9.34
CA ARG A 80 3.83 -13.79 -10.73
C ARG A 80 4.75 -13.06 -11.71
N LEU A 81 5.68 -12.24 -11.23
CA LEU A 81 6.60 -11.48 -12.08
C LEU A 81 8.00 -12.09 -12.07
N LEU A 82 8.68 -12.03 -13.21
CA LEU A 82 10.10 -12.35 -13.26
C LEU A 82 10.88 -11.38 -12.36
N PRO A 83 11.83 -11.85 -11.52
CA PRO A 83 12.59 -10.98 -10.61
C PRO A 83 13.23 -9.77 -11.29
N ARG A 84 13.76 -9.97 -12.51
CA ARG A 84 14.36 -8.89 -13.32
C ARG A 84 13.34 -7.81 -13.72
N ILE A 85 12.10 -8.21 -14.01
CA ILE A 85 11.02 -7.27 -14.38
C ILE A 85 10.58 -6.51 -13.12
N LEU A 86 10.36 -7.21 -12.00
CA LEU A 86 9.98 -6.54 -10.76
C LEU A 86 11.05 -5.53 -10.32
N GLN A 87 12.31 -5.91 -10.33
CA GLN A 87 13.42 -5.02 -9.95
C GLN A 87 13.55 -3.81 -10.88
N ARG A 88 13.29 -3.97 -12.19
CA ARG A 88 13.38 -2.88 -13.17
C ARG A 88 12.18 -1.93 -13.11
N ASP A 89 10.97 -2.49 -13.12
CA ASP A 89 9.74 -1.72 -13.32
C ASP A 89 9.08 -1.32 -11.99
N TYR A 90 9.30 -2.07 -10.93
CA TYR A 90 8.71 -1.85 -9.60
C TYR A 90 9.76 -1.99 -8.47
N PRO A 91 10.87 -1.23 -8.53
CA PRO A 91 12.01 -1.40 -7.63
C PRO A 91 11.64 -1.22 -6.16
N TYR A 92 10.69 -0.35 -5.83
CA TYR A 92 10.30 -0.09 -4.43
C TYR A 92 9.46 -1.22 -3.86
N ILE A 93 8.61 -1.85 -4.68
CA ILE A 93 7.93 -3.10 -4.29
C ILE A 93 8.98 -4.18 -4.05
N ALA A 94 9.93 -4.36 -4.97
CA ALA A 94 10.98 -5.37 -4.83
C ALA A 94 11.83 -5.17 -3.56
N LYS A 95 12.24 -3.93 -3.31
CA LYS A 95 13.07 -3.53 -2.17
C LYS A 95 12.35 -3.72 -0.82
N VAL A 96 11.04 -3.41 -0.74
CA VAL A 96 10.31 -3.41 0.53
C VAL A 96 9.82 -4.80 0.96
N LEU A 97 9.83 -5.80 0.07
CA LEU A 97 9.28 -7.15 0.32
C LEU A 97 9.77 -7.78 1.64
N GLN A 98 11.07 -7.75 1.91
CA GLN A 98 11.63 -8.32 3.15
C GLN A 98 11.25 -7.51 4.41
N GLY A 99 10.99 -6.22 4.23
CA GLY A 99 10.56 -5.30 5.28
C GLY A 99 9.04 -5.26 5.49
N THR A 100 8.28 -6.04 4.71
CA THR A 100 6.82 -6.05 4.72
C THR A 100 6.31 -7.26 5.48
N GLU A 101 5.29 -7.03 6.30
CA GLU A 101 4.39 -8.09 6.75
C GLU A 101 3.11 -8.02 5.92
N GLU A 102 2.59 -9.19 5.58
CA GLU A 102 1.43 -9.30 4.72
C GLU A 102 0.46 -10.36 5.24
N ALA A 103 -0.82 -9.99 5.36
CA ALA A 103 -1.90 -10.91 5.70
C ALA A 103 -2.98 -10.87 4.62
N ALA A 104 -3.27 -12.02 4.01
CA ALA A 104 -4.35 -12.14 3.05
C ALA A 104 -5.71 -11.88 3.73
N LEU A 105 -6.56 -11.10 3.07
CA LEU A 105 -7.95 -10.97 3.51
C LEU A 105 -8.76 -12.19 3.06
N PRO A 106 -9.77 -12.62 3.84
CA PRO A 106 -10.60 -13.74 3.46
C PRO A 106 -11.32 -13.44 2.14
N ALA A 107 -11.13 -14.33 1.16
CA ALA A 107 -11.81 -14.24 -0.11
C ALA A 107 -13.33 -14.33 0.12
N HIS A 108 -14.09 -13.39 -0.44
CA HIS A 108 -15.54 -13.46 -0.36
C HIS A 108 -16.04 -14.55 -1.33
N PRO A 109 -16.83 -15.55 -0.89
CA PRO A 109 -17.25 -16.70 -1.71
C PRO A 109 -17.98 -16.32 -3.01
N ARG A 110 -18.56 -15.12 -3.03
CA ARG A 110 -19.37 -14.58 -4.14
C ARG A 110 -18.58 -13.72 -5.15
N TYR A 111 -17.34 -13.33 -4.82
CA TYR A 111 -16.52 -12.38 -5.59
C TYR A 111 -15.05 -12.87 -5.64
N LEU A 112 -14.88 -14.16 -5.96
CA LEU A 112 -13.59 -14.86 -5.98
C LEU A 112 -12.61 -14.26 -7.00
N ASP A 113 -13.12 -13.65 -8.04
CA ASP A 113 -12.41 -13.00 -9.13
C ASP A 113 -11.92 -11.59 -8.79
N VAL A 114 -12.55 -10.94 -7.80
CA VAL A 114 -12.33 -9.52 -7.46
C VAL A 114 -11.42 -9.38 -6.23
N PHE A 115 -11.56 -10.27 -5.24
CA PHE A 115 -10.84 -10.16 -3.95
C PHE A 115 -9.86 -11.31 -3.67
N ASN A 116 -9.56 -12.18 -4.63
CA ASN A 116 -8.64 -13.31 -4.41
C ASN A 116 -7.20 -12.91 -4.09
N ASP A 117 -6.78 -11.69 -4.45
CA ASP A 117 -5.41 -11.22 -4.27
C ASP A 117 -5.33 -10.06 -3.28
N THR A 118 -6.39 -9.79 -2.51
CA THR A 118 -6.41 -8.67 -1.57
C THR A 118 -5.74 -9.04 -0.25
N SER A 119 -4.77 -8.24 0.18
CA SER A 119 -4.08 -8.39 1.46
C SER A 119 -3.87 -7.05 2.16
N VAL A 120 -3.61 -7.15 3.45
CA VAL A 120 -3.20 -6.05 4.31
C VAL A 120 -1.68 -6.11 4.43
N HIS A 121 -1.01 -5.01 4.13
CA HIS A 121 0.42 -4.82 4.25
C HIS A 121 0.71 -3.81 5.35
N TRP A 122 1.68 -4.11 6.19
CA TRP A 122 2.28 -3.15 7.12
C TRP A 122 3.78 -3.37 7.20
N PHE A 123 4.50 -2.36 7.67
CA PHE A 123 5.96 -2.34 7.60
C PHE A 123 6.53 -2.18 9.01
N PRO A 124 6.79 -3.27 9.76
CA PRO A 124 7.33 -3.17 11.09
C PRO A 124 8.66 -2.43 11.09
N LEU A 125 8.79 -1.40 11.92
CA LEU A 125 10.02 -0.59 11.97
C LEU A 125 11.27 -1.43 12.24
N GLN A 126 11.15 -2.51 13.00
CA GLN A 126 12.25 -3.45 13.26
C GLN A 126 12.72 -4.14 11.97
N LYS A 127 11.79 -4.74 11.20
CA LYS A 127 12.10 -5.34 9.90
C LYS A 127 12.70 -4.34 8.92
N LEU A 128 12.18 -3.11 8.89
CA LEU A 128 12.73 -2.05 8.05
C LEU A 128 14.18 -1.68 8.41
N LYS A 129 14.53 -1.70 9.70
CA LYS A 129 15.89 -1.45 10.20
C LYS A 129 16.85 -2.62 9.95
N GLU A 130 16.32 -3.83 9.75
CA GLU A 130 17.11 -5.03 9.41
C GLU A 130 17.47 -5.08 7.91
N LEU A 131 16.83 -4.25 7.07
CA LEU A 131 17.18 -4.14 5.65
C LEU A 131 18.58 -3.56 5.47
N SER A 132 19.27 -4.00 4.41
CA SER A 132 20.56 -3.43 4.01
C SER A 132 20.46 -1.91 3.84
N PRO A 133 21.43 -1.11 4.31
CA PRO A 133 21.46 0.33 4.09
C PRO A 133 21.27 0.73 2.62
N GLU A 134 21.83 -0.05 1.70
CA GLU A 134 21.75 0.14 0.24
C GLU A 134 20.31 0.12 -0.31
N VAL A 135 19.36 -0.42 0.45
CA VAL A 135 17.94 -0.41 0.09
C VAL A 135 17.38 1.03 0.14
N TRP A 136 17.90 1.85 1.05
CA TRP A 136 17.45 3.22 1.31
C TRP A 136 18.13 4.28 0.44
N ASP A 137 19.25 3.92 -0.18
CA ASP A 137 19.94 4.69 -1.22
C ASP A 137 19.22 4.59 -2.59
#